data_AF-A0A847UXX7-F1
#
_entry.id   AF-A0A847UXX7-F1
#
_cell.length_a   1.000
_cell.length_b   1.000
_cell.length_c   1.000
_cell.angle_alpha   90.00
_cell.angle_beta   90.00
_cell.angle_gamma   90.00
#
_symmetry.space_group_name_H-M   'P 1'
#
loop_
_entity.id
_entity.type
_entity.pdbx_description
1 polymer ?
#
loop_
_entity_poly.entity_id
_entity_poly.type
_entity_poly.pdbx_seq_one_letter_code
_entity_poly.pdbx_strand_id
1 'polypeptide(L)'
;MKYVLGTVVVFLAMLACLAGATDIRALVLQRCQGCHDLAKNCDVASSDRAWWKGMVERMVAYQPELLTPVEVDAVSRYLAQESRRKELCQQ
;
A
#
# COMPACT_ATOMS: atom_id res chain seq x y z
N MET A 1 -40.07 5.91 -18.81
CA MET A 1 -38.89 5.33 -19.50
C MET A 1 -37.61 6.18 -19.42
N LYS A 2 -37.65 7.52 -19.29
CA LYS A 2 -36.44 8.36 -19.18
C LYS A 2 -35.68 8.23 -17.84
N TYR A 3 -36.37 7.88 -16.76
CA TYR A 3 -35.77 7.77 -15.41
C TYR A 3 -35.07 6.43 -15.12
N VAL A 4 -35.35 5.38 -15.91
CA VAL A 4 -34.76 4.04 -15.74
C VAL A 4 -33.33 4.01 -16.29
N LEU A 5 -33.06 4.78 -17.35
CA LEU A 5 -31.72 4.85 -17.95
C LEU A 5 -30.73 5.63 -17.06
N GLY A 6 -31.19 6.70 -16.37
CA GLY A 6 -30.34 7.47 -15.46
C GLY A 6 -29.99 6.74 -14.16
N THR A 7 -30.92 5.94 -13.63
CA THR A 7 -30.69 5.15 -12.40
C THR A 7 -29.70 3.99 -12.63
N VAL A 8 -29.75 3.35 -13.81
CA VAL A 8 -28.80 2.28 -14.17
C VAL A 8 -27.38 2.82 -14.35
N VAL A 9 -27.20 4.01 -14.96
CA VAL A 9 -25.87 4.64 -15.13
C VAL A 9 -25.26 5.07 -13.79
N VAL A 10 -26.08 5.60 -12.87
CA VAL A 10 -25.63 5.97 -11.52
C VAL A 10 -25.25 4.73 -10.69
N PHE A 11 -26.01 3.63 -10.82
CA PHE A 11 -25.69 2.38 -10.13
C PHE A 11 -24.40 1.72 -10.65
N LEU A 12 -24.14 1.76 -11.96
CA LEU A 12 -22.90 1.23 -12.55
C LEU A 12 -21.66 2.03 -12.13
N ALA A 13 -21.79 3.36 -11.97
CA ALA A 13 -20.69 4.21 -11.50
C ALA A 13 -20.28 3.93 -10.04
N MET A 14 -21.22 3.58 -9.15
CA MET A 14 -20.88 3.24 -7.76
C MET A 14 -20.15 1.90 -7.62
N LEU A 15 -20.43 0.92 -8.48
CA LEU A 15 -19.77 -0.40 -8.45
C LEU A 15 -18.27 -0.34 -8.79
N ALA A 16 -17.83 0.63 -9.60
CA ALA A 16 -16.43 0.80 -9.97
C ALA A 16 -15.53 1.26 -8.79
N CYS A 17 -16.08 1.96 -7.80
CA CYS A 17 -15.30 2.44 -6.65
C CYS A 17 -14.89 1.33 -5.66
N LEU A 18 -15.55 0.17 -5.68
CA LEU A 18 -15.27 -0.93 -4.75
C LEU A 18 -14.08 -1.81 -5.17
N ALA A 19 -13.70 -1.80 -6.44
CA ALA A 19 -12.66 -2.68 -6.97
C ALA A 19 -11.21 -2.18 -6.73
N GLY A 20 -11.03 -0.98 -6.17
CA GLY A 20 -9.74 -0.28 -6.11
C GLY A 20 -8.98 -0.34 -4.77
N ALA A 21 -9.44 -1.09 -3.78
CA ALA A 21 -8.73 -1.20 -2.50
C ALA A 21 -7.58 -2.20 -2.60
N THR A 22 -6.37 -1.73 -2.95
CA THR A 22 -5.16 -2.57 -2.93
C THR A 22 -4.87 -3.02 -1.50
N ASP A 23 -4.76 -4.34 -1.29
CA ASP A 23 -4.25 -4.90 -0.05
C ASP A 23 -2.75 -4.57 0.07
N ILE A 24 -2.46 -3.50 0.82
CA ILE A 24 -1.09 -3.01 1.00
C ILE A 24 -0.23 -4.01 1.77
N ARG A 25 -0.81 -4.81 2.67
CA ARG A 25 -0.04 -5.86 3.38
C ARG A 25 0.44 -6.90 2.39
N ALA A 26 -0.47 -7.40 1.54
CA ALA A 26 -0.12 -8.37 0.50
C ALA A 26 0.94 -7.82 -0.46
N LEU A 27 0.83 -6.56 -0.87
CA LEU A 27 1.84 -5.89 -1.70
C LEU A 27 3.22 -5.88 -1.04
N VAL A 28 3.30 -5.49 0.24
CA VAL A 28 4.58 -5.46 1.00
C VAL A 28 5.19 -6.85 1.08
N LEU A 29 4.41 -7.87 1.42
CA LEU A 29 4.89 -9.25 1.51
C LEU A 29 5.37 -9.78 0.16
N GLN A 30 4.68 -9.42 -0.92
CA GLN A 30 5.04 -9.88 -2.26
C GLN A 30 6.30 -9.19 -2.81
N ARG A 31 6.52 -7.91 -2.52
CA ARG A 31 7.56 -7.10 -3.18
C ARG A 31 8.79 -6.89 -2.31
N CYS A 32 8.63 -6.63 -1.02
CA CYS A 32 9.72 -6.17 -0.17
C CYS A 32 10.61 -7.29 0.37
N GLN A 33 10.23 -8.56 0.20
CA GLN A 33 11.00 -9.73 0.66
C GLN A 33 11.98 -10.28 -0.40
N GLY A 34 11.97 -9.73 -1.62
CA GLY A 34 12.78 -10.26 -2.73
C GLY A 34 14.29 -10.09 -2.55
N CYS A 35 14.73 -9.11 -1.75
CA CYS A 35 16.14 -8.77 -1.57
C CYS A 35 16.66 -9.05 -0.14
N HIS A 36 15.81 -8.89 0.86
CA HIS A 36 16.09 -9.16 2.28
C HIS A 36 14.77 -9.39 3.03
N ASP A 37 14.84 -9.92 4.26
CA ASP A 37 13.65 -10.09 5.11
C ASP A 37 13.07 -8.74 5.62
N LEU A 38 11.96 -8.81 6.35
CA LEU A 38 11.28 -7.65 6.93
C LEU A 38 11.54 -7.47 8.43
N ALA A 39 12.49 -8.21 9.02
CA ALA A 39 12.68 -8.24 10.47
C ALA A 39 12.95 -6.84 11.05
N LYS A 40 13.75 -6.03 10.35
CA LYS A 40 14.06 -4.65 10.76
C LYS A 40 12.84 -3.76 10.89
N ASN A 41 11.74 -4.03 10.18
CA ASN A 41 10.53 -3.23 10.30
C ASN A 41 9.91 -3.34 11.69
N CYS A 42 10.16 -4.44 12.40
CA CYS A 42 9.64 -4.71 13.75
C CYS A 42 10.41 -3.95 14.84
N ASP A 43 11.68 -3.62 14.58
CA ASP A 43 12.54 -2.93 15.54
C ASP A 43 12.42 -1.40 15.46
N VAL A 44 11.82 -0.88 14.37
CA VAL A 44 11.65 0.56 14.18
C VAL A 44 10.48 1.08 15.01
N ALA A 45 10.78 1.99 15.94
CA ALA A 45 9.78 2.66 16.79
C ALA A 45 9.11 3.88 16.12
N SER A 46 9.64 4.37 14.99
CA SER A 46 9.10 5.55 14.32
C SER A 46 7.76 5.27 13.66
N SER A 47 6.82 6.21 13.83
CA SER A 47 5.56 6.29 13.09
C SER A 47 5.52 7.52 12.17
N ASP A 48 6.66 8.17 11.93
CA ASP A 48 6.78 9.30 11.02
C ASP A 48 6.72 8.83 9.55
N ARG A 49 5.67 9.26 8.85
CA ARG A 49 5.46 8.93 7.44
C ARG A 49 6.56 9.46 6.52
N ALA A 50 7.11 10.65 6.78
CA ALA A 50 8.16 11.21 5.92
C ALA A 50 9.44 10.37 6.04
N TRP A 51 9.78 9.95 7.26
CA TRP A 51 10.89 9.03 7.51
C TRP A 51 10.69 7.69 6.79
N TRP A 52 9.50 7.08 6.92
CA TRP A 52 9.18 5.82 6.22
C TRP A 52 9.20 5.97 4.71
N LYS A 53 8.73 7.09 4.17
CA LYS A 53 8.79 7.37 2.74
C LYS A 53 10.23 7.43 2.23
N GLY A 54 11.13 8.12 2.93
CA GLY A 54 12.55 8.12 2.58
C GLY A 54 13.19 6.73 2.61
N MET A 55 12.73 5.84 3.51
CA MET A 55 13.18 4.45 3.54
C MET A 55 12.66 3.63 2.35
N VAL A 56 11.37 3.75 2.00
CA VAL A 56 10.77 3.07 0.85
C VAL A 56 11.38 3.56 -0.46
N GLU A 57 11.58 4.87 -0.63
CA GLU A 57 12.22 5.45 -1.80
C GLU A 57 13.66 4.95 -1.98
N ARG A 58 14.39 4.71 -0.88
CA ARG A 58 15.71 4.09 -0.94
C ARG A 58 15.66 2.67 -1.49
N MET A 59 14.63 1.89 -1.16
CA MET A 59 14.45 0.53 -1.72
C MET A 59 14.15 0.59 -3.22
N VAL A 60 13.31 1.53 -3.64
CA VAL A 60 13.03 1.79 -5.07
C VAL A 60 14.29 2.29 -5.80
N ALA A 61 15.16 3.07 -5.15
CA ALA A 61 16.43 3.48 -5.75
C ALA A 61 17.36 2.29 -6.05
N TYR A 62 17.31 1.21 -5.25
CA TYR A 62 18.03 -0.03 -5.54
C TYR A 62 17.37 -0.86 -6.65
N GLN A 63 16.04 -0.82 -6.78
CA GLN A 63 15.28 -1.50 -7.81
C GLN A 63 14.12 -0.62 -8.31
N PRO A 64 14.29 0.14 -9.41
CA PRO A 64 13.31 1.14 -9.86
C PRO A 64 11.91 0.61 -10.14
N GLU A 65 11.81 -0.66 -10.56
CA GLU A 65 10.54 -1.35 -10.88
C GLU A 65 9.85 -1.94 -9.63
N LEU A 66 10.41 -1.76 -8.43
CA LEU A 66 9.90 -2.40 -7.21
C LEU A 66 8.49 -1.91 -6.83
N LEU A 67 8.26 -0.60 -6.94
CA LEU A 67 6.98 0.07 -6.63
C LEU A 67 6.78 1.28 -7.54
N THR A 68 5.53 1.52 -7.94
CA THR A 68 5.12 2.78 -8.56
C THR A 68 5.09 3.94 -7.53
N PRO A 69 5.07 5.22 -7.96
CA PRO A 69 4.98 6.35 -7.04
C PRO A 69 3.75 6.32 -6.11
N VAL A 70 2.62 5.80 -6.61
CA VAL A 70 1.38 5.65 -5.82
C VAL A 70 1.55 4.56 -4.76
N GLU A 71 2.20 3.45 -5.10
CA GLU A 71 2.48 2.37 -4.16
C GLU A 71 3.53 2.77 -3.12
N VAL A 72 4.56 3.54 -3.49
CA VAL A 72 5.51 4.12 -2.53
C VAL A 72 4.75 4.88 -1.43
N ASP A 73 3.82 5.73 -1.84
CA ASP A 73 3.04 6.54 -0.92
C ASP A 73 2.10 5.69 -0.03
N ALA A 74 1.48 4.66 -0.60
CA ALA A 74 0.61 3.74 0.12
C ALA A 74 1.37 2.84 1.12
N VAL A 75 2.51 2.27 0.70
CA VAL A 75 3.40 1.46 1.55
C VAL A 75 3.97 2.30 2.67
N SER A 76 4.40 3.54 2.40
CA SER A 76 4.92 4.45 3.42
C SER A 76 3.88 4.77 4.50
N ARG A 77 2.61 4.97 4.11
CA ARG A 77 1.49 5.12 5.06
C ARG A 77 1.23 3.85 5.86
N TYR A 78 1.34 2.68 5.23
CA TYR A 78 1.15 1.40 5.92
C TYR A 78 2.23 1.19 6.99
N LEU A 79 3.50 1.38 6.64
CA LEU A 79 4.62 1.18 7.54
C LEU A 79 4.66 2.20 8.69
N ALA A 80 4.20 3.44 8.45
CA ALA A 80 4.09 4.45 9.48
C ALA A 80 3.03 4.14 10.56
N GLN A 81 2.09 3.22 10.28
CA GLN A 81 1.09 2.80 11.25
C GLN A 81 1.61 1.56 12.00
N GLU A 82 2.04 1.74 13.25
CA GLU A 82 2.62 0.67 14.05
C GLU A 82 1.73 -0.58 14.13
N SER A 83 0.41 -0.41 14.34
CA SER A 83 -0.54 -1.52 14.40
C SER A 83 -0.55 -2.35 13.11
N ARG A 84 -0.47 -1.70 11.96
CA ARG A 84 -0.43 -2.35 10.64
C ARG A 84 0.94 -2.96 10.37
N ARG A 85 2.01 -2.20 10.62
CA ARG A 85 3.40 -2.69 10.45
C ARG A 85 3.66 -3.96 11.26
N LYS A 86 3.11 -4.06 12.47
CA LYS A 86 3.23 -5.26 13.33
C LYS A 86 2.62 -6.53 12.71
N GLU A 87 1.71 -6.42 11.75
CA GLU A 87 1.18 -7.56 10.98
C GLU A 87 2.25 -8.25 10.11
N LEU A 88 3.41 -7.61 9.93
CA LEU A 88 4.57 -8.14 9.21
C LEU A 88 5.53 -8.93 10.13
N CYS A 89 5.39 -8.81 11.45
CA CYS A 89 6.38 -9.29 12.43
C CYS A 89 6.21 -10.76 12.84
N GLN A 90 5.31 -11.48 12.19
CA GLN A 90 5.05 -12.90 12.42
C GLN A 90 5.38 -13.76 11.19
N GLN A 91 6.09 -13.19 10.22
CA GLN A 91 6.51 -13.84 8.98
C GLN A 91 7.92 -14.38 9.12
#